data_AF-A0A914UZZ0-F1
#
_entry.id   AF-A0A914UZZ0-F1
#
_cell.length_a   1.000
_cell.length_b   1.000
_cell.length_c   1.000
_cell.angle_alpha   90.00
_cell.angle_beta   90.00
_cell.angle_gamma   90.00
#
_symmetry.space_group_name_H-M   'P 1'
#
loop_
_entity.id
_entity.type
_entity.pdbx_description
1 polymer ?
#
loop_
_entity_poly.entity_id
_entity_poly.type
_entity_poly.pdbx_seq_one_letter_code
_entity_poly.pdbx_strand_id
1 'polypeptide(L)'
;MFTVPDISQSLASNSGTLRLTDVRITKFQPPKAYQMSAAPPNQVRLTLINMAVTAIGNMDGSVNIIAPLELQGELEVEAEDVDIILNSALEKTSDGLPHLRILQCTGRIGKIRVVNHNGGVAGAGVDIFQ
;
A
#
# COMPACT_ATOMS: atom_id res chain seq x y z
N MET A 1 12.89 5.00 6.25
CA MET A 1 11.79 4.25 6.90
C MET A 1 10.56 4.47 6.02
N PHE A 2 9.88 3.41 5.58
CA PHE A 2 8.67 3.54 4.77
C PHE A 2 7.49 3.81 5.70
N THR A 3 6.78 4.92 5.49
CA THR A 3 5.63 5.33 6.30
C THR A 3 4.43 5.37 5.39
N VAL A 4 3.38 4.62 5.74
CA VAL A 4 2.07 4.75 5.08
C VAL A 4 1.35 5.92 5.75
N PRO A 5 0.90 6.93 4.99
CA PRO A 5 0.23 8.09 5.58
C PRO A 5 -1.14 7.72 6.13
N ASP A 6 -1.62 8.52 7.08
CA ASP A 6 -3.01 8.45 7.53
C ASP A 6 -3.95 8.72 6.35
N ILE A 7 -5.01 7.91 6.26
CA ILE A 7 -6.02 8.01 5.20
C ILE A 7 -7.32 8.46 5.85
N SER A 8 -7.93 9.53 5.35
CA SER A 8 -9.26 9.96 5.78
C SER A 8 -10.19 10.05 4.58
N GLN A 9 -11.36 9.46 4.70
CA GLN A 9 -12.35 9.40 3.62
C GLN A 9 -13.75 9.69 4.17
N SER A 10 -14.48 10.57 3.48
CA SER A 10 -15.89 10.75 3.73
C SER A 10 -16.70 9.62 3.10
N LEU A 11 -17.68 9.12 3.84
CA LEU A 11 -18.62 8.12 3.34
C LEU A 11 -19.58 8.74 2.32
N ALA A 12 -20.20 7.88 1.51
CA ALA A 12 -21.17 8.29 0.51
C ALA A 12 -22.25 9.20 1.11
N SER A 13 -22.66 10.22 0.34
CA SER A 13 -23.68 11.19 0.74
C SER A 13 -23.35 12.01 2.00
N ASN A 14 -22.06 12.14 2.37
CA ASN A 14 -21.61 12.78 3.60
C ASN A 14 -22.26 12.17 4.86
N SER A 15 -22.62 10.88 4.77
CA SER A 15 -23.22 10.13 5.86
C SER A 15 -22.23 9.85 6.99
N GLY A 16 -20.95 10.21 6.86
CA GLY A 16 -19.96 9.94 7.89
C GLY A 16 -18.53 10.12 7.41
N THR A 17 -17.59 9.79 8.29
CA THR A 17 -16.15 9.81 8.01
C THR A 17 -15.50 8.54 8.53
N LEU A 18 -14.48 8.08 7.81
CA LEU A 18 -13.57 7.02 8.22
C LEU A 18 -12.14 7.55 8.18
N ARG A 19 -11.35 7.10 9.15
CA ARG A 19 -9.94 7.40 9.25
C ARG A 19 -9.17 6.12 9.55
N LEU A 20 -8.08 5.93 8.83
CA LEU A 20 -7.11 4.88 9.04
C LEU A 20 -5.80 5.55 9.47
N THR A 21 -5.31 5.19 10.65
CA THR A 21 -4.12 5.77 11.27
C THR A 21 -3.14 4.70 11.73
N ASP A 22 -1.91 5.10 12.05
CA ASP A 22 -0.86 4.22 12.59
C ASP A 22 -0.59 2.98 11.73
N VAL A 23 -0.73 3.13 10.41
CA VAL A 23 -0.58 2.02 9.47
C VAL A 23 0.87 1.52 9.48
N ARG A 24 1.04 0.24 9.80
CA ARG A 24 2.34 -0.43 9.88
C ARG A 24 2.34 -1.74 9.11
N ILE A 25 3.45 -2.04 8.45
CA ILE A 25 3.67 -3.34 7.82
C ILE A 25 3.91 -4.38 8.91
N THR A 26 3.09 -5.42 8.96
CA THR A 26 3.20 -6.52 9.94
C THR A 26 3.86 -7.75 9.34
N LYS A 27 3.68 -7.97 8.04
CA LYS A 27 4.26 -9.10 7.31
C LYS A 27 4.75 -8.65 5.95
N PHE A 28 5.94 -9.14 5.59
CA PHE A 28 6.50 -8.97 4.27
C PHE A 28 6.98 -10.32 3.75
N GLN A 29 6.47 -10.73 2.60
CA GLN A 29 6.95 -11.88 1.86
C GLN A 29 7.84 -11.40 0.71
N PRO A 30 9.12 -11.82 0.67
CA PRO A 30 10.02 -11.43 -0.41
C PRO A 30 9.54 -11.97 -1.77
N PRO A 31 10.02 -11.40 -2.88
CA PRO A 31 9.63 -11.83 -4.22
C PRO A 31 10.00 -13.29 -4.44
N LYS A 32 9.10 -14.06 -5.08
CA LYS A 32 9.39 -15.45 -5.48
C LYS A 32 10.38 -15.54 -6.62
N ALA A 33 10.41 -14.52 -7.48
CA ALA A 33 11.38 -14.40 -8.56
C ALA A 33 11.81 -12.95 -8.73
N TYR A 34 13.05 -12.77 -9.15
CA TYR A 34 13.58 -11.47 -9.55
C TYR A 34 14.38 -11.63 -10.83
N GLN A 35 14.37 -10.60 -11.67
CA GLN A 35 15.14 -10.53 -12.90
C GLN A 35 15.80 -9.18 -12.98
N MET A 36 17.09 -9.18 -13.33
CA MET A 36 17.85 -7.97 -13.58
C MET A 36 18.41 -8.03 -15.00
N SER A 37 18.18 -6.97 -15.76
CA SER A 37 18.72 -6.83 -17.11
C SER A 37 19.32 -5.45 -17.31
N ALA A 38 20.30 -5.36 -18.20
CA ALA A 38 20.88 -4.11 -18.63
C ALA A 38 20.51 -3.84 -20.09
N ALA A 39 20.28 -2.57 -20.42
CA ALA A 39 20.04 -2.14 -21.79
C ALA A 39 20.91 -0.91 -22.12
N PRO A 40 21.44 -0.81 -23.35
CA PRO A 40 22.18 0.37 -23.77
C PRO A 40 21.33 1.66 -23.68
N PRO A 41 21.95 2.83 -23.46
CA PRO A 41 23.39 3.02 -23.22
C PRO A 41 23.83 2.74 -21.77
N ASN A 42 22.94 2.81 -20.79
CA ASN A 42 23.27 2.69 -19.36
C ASN A 42 22.04 2.35 -18.49
N GLN A 43 21.03 1.69 -19.05
CA GLN A 43 19.81 1.37 -18.33
C GLN A 43 19.94 0.04 -17.59
N VAL A 44 19.36 -0.03 -16.40
CA VAL A 44 19.21 -1.24 -15.59
C VAL A 44 17.74 -1.41 -15.27
N ARG A 45 17.19 -2.58 -15.56
CA ARG A 45 15.82 -2.96 -15.21
C ARG A 45 15.87 -4.04 -14.15
N LEU A 46 15.15 -3.82 -13.05
CA LEU A 46 14.90 -4.81 -12.00
C LEU A 46 13.40 -5.11 -11.98
N THR A 47 13.06 -6.39 -12.10
CA THR A 47 11.69 -6.90 -12.00
C THR A 47 11.61 -7.81 -10.78
N LEU A 48 10.71 -7.51 -9.85
CA LEU A 48 10.40 -8.30 -8.67
C LEU A 48 8.99 -8.88 -8.83
N ILE A 49 8.82 -10.18 -8.64
CA ILE A 49 7.59 -10.89 -8.99
C ILE A 49 7.03 -11.62 -7.77
N ASN A 50 5.71 -11.51 -7.58
CA ASN A 50 4.93 -12.24 -6.59
C ASN A 50 5.41 -12.00 -5.14
N MET A 51 5.50 -10.73 -4.75
CA MET A 51 5.62 -10.33 -3.35
C MET A 51 4.25 -10.33 -2.68
N ALA A 52 4.26 -10.36 -1.35
CA ALA A 52 3.07 -10.09 -0.55
C ALA A 52 3.40 -9.20 0.64
N VAL A 53 2.48 -8.32 1.01
CA VAL A 53 2.62 -7.40 2.13
C VAL A 53 1.32 -7.39 2.93
N THR A 54 1.42 -7.53 4.24
CA THR A 54 0.32 -7.30 5.16
C THR A 54 0.61 -6.05 5.97
N ALA A 55 -0.36 -5.16 6.05
CA ALA A 55 -0.33 -3.99 6.90
C ALA A 55 -1.54 -3.98 7.83
N ILE A 56 -1.37 -3.43 9.02
CA ILE A 56 -2.46 -3.20 9.96
C ILE A 56 -2.47 -1.72 10.35
N GLY A 57 -3.65 -1.16 10.60
CA GLY A 57 -3.81 0.19 11.12
C GLY A 57 -5.06 0.33 11.99
N ASN A 58 -5.11 1.41 12.77
CA ASN A 58 -6.26 1.74 13.60
C ASN A 58 -7.32 2.43 12.76
N MET A 59 -8.55 1.93 12.80
CA MET A 59 -9.69 2.52 12.14
C MET A 59 -10.57 3.26 13.15
N ASP A 60 -10.83 4.53 12.89
CA ASP A 60 -11.74 5.37 13.66
C ASP A 60 -12.69 6.15 12.73
N GLY A 61 -13.87 6.54 13.19
CA GLY A 61 -14.81 7.29 12.37
C GLY A 61 -16.21 7.37 12.94
N SER A 62 -17.15 7.91 12.16
CA SER A 62 -18.55 8.00 12.55
C SER A 62 -19.49 7.90 11.35
N VAL A 63 -20.67 7.30 11.55
CA VAL A 63 -21.74 7.22 10.54
C VAL A 63 -23.05 7.74 11.10
N ASN A 64 -23.71 8.60 10.33
CA ASN A 64 -25.01 9.19 10.60
C ASN A 64 -26.08 8.48 9.76
N ILE A 65 -26.82 7.57 10.40
CA ILE A 65 -27.98 6.91 9.78
C ILE A 65 -29.26 7.52 10.35
N ILE A 66 -29.42 7.43 11.68
CA ILE A 66 -30.51 8.04 12.47
C ILE A 66 -29.93 8.81 13.66
N ALA A 67 -28.87 8.26 14.27
CA ALA A 67 -27.99 8.92 15.24
C ALA A 67 -26.53 8.63 14.86
N PRO A 68 -25.56 9.46 15.30
CA PRO A 68 -24.14 9.20 15.07
C PRO A 68 -23.70 7.91 15.76
N LEU A 69 -23.15 6.99 14.97
CA LEU A 69 -22.54 5.75 15.42
C LEU A 69 -21.03 5.86 15.25
N GLU A 70 -20.31 5.81 16.36
CA GLU A 70 -18.85 5.78 16.36
C GLU A 70 -18.35 4.43 15.86
N LEU A 71 -17.38 4.49 14.95
CA LEU A 71 -16.71 3.35 14.36
C LEU A 71 -15.31 3.26 14.97
N GLN A 72 -14.97 2.09 15.51
CA GLN A 72 -13.63 1.81 16.02
C GLN A 72 -13.25 0.37 15.68
N GLY A 73 -11.98 0.15 15.37
CA GLY A 73 -11.46 -1.19 15.12
C GLY A 73 -10.04 -1.15 14.59
N GLU A 74 -9.56 -2.29 14.11
CA GLU A 74 -8.29 -2.42 13.40
C GLU A 74 -8.57 -2.92 11.99
N LEU A 75 -7.93 -2.32 10.99
CA LEU A 75 -8.02 -2.75 9.60
C LEU A 75 -6.72 -3.45 9.21
N GLU A 76 -6.83 -4.71 8.80
CA GLU A 76 -5.74 -5.46 8.17
C GLU A 76 -5.93 -5.45 6.66
N VAL A 77 -4.88 -5.07 5.94
CA VAL A 77 -4.83 -5.05 4.47
C VAL A 77 -3.74 -5.98 4.02
N GLU A 78 -4.11 -6.97 3.21
CA GLU A 78 -3.20 -7.90 2.56
C GLU A 78 -3.15 -7.62 1.07
N ALA A 79 -1.97 -7.29 0.57
CA ALA A 79 -1.68 -7.20 -0.84
C ALA A 79 -0.91 -8.45 -1.28
N GLU A 80 -1.49 -9.23 -2.18
CA GLU A 80 -0.89 -10.43 -2.76
C GLU A 80 -0.64 -10.25 -4.26
N ASP A 81 0.22 -11.11 -4.82
CA ASP A 81 0.62 -11.07 -6.21
C ASP A 81 1.16 -9.68 -6.62
N VAL A 82 2.00 -9.09 -5.75
CA VAL A 82 2.59 -7.76 -5.95
C VAL A 82 3.85 -7.88 -6.82
N ASP A 83 3.82 -7.20 -7.96
CA ASP A 83 4.94 -7.11 -8.90
C ASP A 83 5.48 -5.68 -8.96
N ILE A 84 6.79 -5.51 -8.98
CA ILE A 84 7.45 -4.21 -9.10
C ILE A 84 8.46 -4.24 -10.25
N ILE A 85 8.41 -3.25 -11.13
CA ILE A 85 9.39 -3.02 -12.20
C ILE A 85 10.06 -1.67 -11.94
N LEU A 86 11.37 -1.69 -11.75
CA LEU A 86 12.22 -0.52 -11.57
C LEU A 86 13.13 -0.39 -12.79
N ASN A 87 12.95 0.68 -13.56
CA ASN A 87 13.88 1.10 -14.60
C ASN A 87 14.75 2.21 -14.05
N SER A 88 16.06 2.03 -14.17
CA SER A 88 17.06 2.98 -13.68
C SER A 88 18.12 3.26 -14.74
N ALA A 89 18.83 4.38 -14.62
CA ALA A 89 20.03 4.69 -15.37
C ALA A 89 21.24 4.68 -14.42
N LEU A 90 22.32 4.05 -14.85
CA LEU A 90 23.62 4.13 -14.19
C LEU A 90 24.37 5.35 -14.71
N GLU A 91 24.54 6.34 -13.85
CA GLU A 91 25.16 7.63 -14.15
C GLU A 91 26.42 7.83 -13.31
N LYS A 92 27.15 8.91 -13.60
CA LYS A 92 28.22 9.40 -12.74
C LYS A 92 27.77 10.71 -12.11
N THR A 93 28.03 10.89 -10.83
CA THR A 93 27.91 12.19 -10.15
C THR A 93 29.01 13.15 -10.61
N SER A 94 28.94 14.42 -10.20
CA SER A 94 29.93 15.46 -10.53
C SER A 94 31.33 15.16 -9.98
N ASP A 95 31.44 14.41 -8.90
CA ASP A 95 32.66 13.90 -8.29
C ASP A 95 33.09 12.53 -8.85
N GLY A 96 32.39 12.01 -9.86
CA GLY A 96 32.77 10.79 -10.60
C GLY A 96 32.33 9.47 -9.97
N LEU A 97 31.52 9.50 -8.90
CA LEU A 97 30.99 8.30 -8.24
C LEU A 97 29.81 7.71 -9.03
N PRO A 98 29.62 6.37 -8.99
CA PRO A 98 28.46 5.74 -9.61
C PRO A 98 27.17 6.16 -8.90
N HIS A 99 26.16 6.54 -9.67
CA HIS A 99 24.85 6.93 -9.19
C HIS A 99 23.76 6.20 -9.98
N LEU A 100 22.84 5.55 -9.26
CA LEU A 100 21.69 4.90 -9.88
C LEU A 100 20.49 5.84 -9.80
N ARG A 101 20.05 6.36 -10.95
CA ARG A 101 18.87 7.23 -11.02
C ARG A 101 17.65 6.43 -11.46
N ILE A 102 16.59 6.42 -10.66
CA ILE A 102 15.33 5.79 -11.04
C ILE A 102 14.70 6.61 -12.18
N LEU A 103 14.44 5.95 -13.31
CA LEU A 103 13.74 6.51 -14.47
C LEU A 103 12.23 6.29 -14.37
N GLN A 104 11.84 5.08 -13.95
CA GLN A 104 10.45 4.68 -13.82
C GLN A 104 10.31 3.59 -12.76
N CYS A 105 9.25 3.67 -11.96
CA CYS A 105 8.82 2.60 -11.08
C CYS A 105 7.36 2.28 -11.42
N THR A 106 7.09 1.01 -11.72
CA THR A 106 5.73 0.52 -11.96
C THR A 106 5.45 -0.59 -10.96
N GLY A 107 4.40 -0.43 -10.16
CA GLY A 107 3.89 -1.46 -9.26
C GLY A 107 2.54 -1.99 -9.77
N ARG A 108 2.30 -3.29 -9.62
CA ARG A 108 1.00 -3.93 -9.86
C ARG A 108 0.66 -4.78 -8.65
N ILE A 109 -0.56 -4.63 -8.15
CA ILE A 109 -1.10 -5.48 -7.10
C ILE A 109 -2.15 -6.38 -7.75
N GLY A 110 -2.02 -7.70 -7.60
CA GLY A 110 -2.95 -8.65 -8.19
C GLY A 110 -4.22 -8.82 -7.36
N LYS A 111 -4.07 -8.92 -6.03
CA LYS A 111 -5.20 -9.08 -5.11
C LYS A 111 -5.01 -8.21 -3.88
N ILE A 112 -6.11 -7.63 -3.42
CA ILE A 112 -6.19 -6.92 -2.14
C ILE A 112 -7.28 -7.60 -1.33
N ARG A 113 -6.97 -7.98 -0.10
CA ARG A 113 -7.93 -8.43 0.90
C ARG A 113 -7.91 -7.45 2.05
N VAL A 114 -9.10 -7.00 2.46
CA VAL A 114 -9.28 -6.10 3.60
C VAL A 114 -10.08 -6.84 4.66
N VAL A 115 -9.56 -6.86 5.88
CA VAL A 115 -10.20 -7.52 7.03
C VAL A 115 -10.33 -6.48 8.13
N ASN A 116 -11.55 -6.32 8.65
CA ASN A 116 -11.79 -5.53 9.84
C ASN A 116 -11.78 -6.44 11.06
N HIS A 117 -10.91 -6.13 12.02
CA HIS A 117 -10.88 -6.74 13.32
C HIS A 117 -11.59 -5.82 14.32
N ASN A 118 -12.44 -6.42 15.14
CA ASN A 118 -13.09 -5.76 16.28
C ASN A 118 -14.00 -4.56 15.94
N GLY A 119 -14.53 -4.46 14.72
CA GLY A 119 -15.42 -3.38 14.27
C GLY A 119 -16.79 -3.24 14.97
N GLY A 120 -17.06 -4.00 16.04
CA GLY A 120 -18.32 -3.95 16.80
C GLY A 120 -19.59 -4.16 15.95
N VAL A 121 -20.68 -3.47 16.29
CA VAL A 121 -21.94 -3.44 15.51
C VAL A 121 -21.77 -2.87 14.09
N ALA A 122 -20.59 -2.31 13.79
CA ALA A 122 -20.26 -1.72 12.51
C ALA A 122 -19.29 -2.57 11.66
N GLY A 123 -19.13 -3.86 11.99
CA GLY A 123 -18.48 -4.84 11.12
C GLY A 123 -19.10 -4.95 9.70
N ALA A 124 -20.20 -4.24 9.42
CA ALA A 124 -20.79 -4.06 8.10
C ALA A 124 -20.03 -3.04 7.20
N GLY A 125 -19.09 -2.26 7.74
CA GLY A 125 -18.35 -1.23 7.01
C GLY A 125 -17.17 -1.73 6.17
N VAL A 126 -17.10 -3.02 5.82
CA VAL A 126 -15.96 -3.59 5.05
C VAL A 126 -16.19 -3.53 3.53
N ASP A 127 -17.37 -3.12 3.07
CA ASP A 127 -17.73 -3.08 1.64
C ASP A 127 -17.53 -1.73 0.95
N ILE A 128 -16.85 -0.77 1.59
CA ILE A 128 -16.75 0.63 1.12
C ILE A 128 -15.52 0.91 0.24
N PHE A 129 -14.66 -0.09 0.04
CA PHE A 129 -13.45 0.01 -0.79
C PHE A 129 -13.53 -0.82 -2.09
N GLN A 130 -14.73 -1.28 -2.48
CA GLN A 130 -14.99 -1.91 -3.79
C GLN A 130 -15.39 -0.89 -4.85
#